data_AF-A0A1F9ZEI8-F1
#
_entry.id   AF-A0A1F9ZEI8-F1
#
_cell.length_a   1.000
_cell.length_b   1.000
_cell.length_c   1.000
_cell.angle_alpha   90.00
_cell.angle_beta   90.00
_cell.angle_gamma   90.00
#
_symmetry.space_group_name_H-M   'P 1'
#
loop_
_entity.id
_entity.type
_entity.pdbx_description
1 polymer ?
#
loop_
_entity_poly.entity_id
_entity_poly.type
_entity_poly.pdbx_seq_one_letter_code
_entity_poly.pdbx_strand_id
1 'polypeptide(L)'
;MRVVQTELTETEHALLEAYVRARKTTIKDAVREAIRKLTVRDEVDPDDPIFRIFPLVKGKGKLRNLSEGHDRHLYGGRRFP
;
A
#
# COMPACT_ATOMS: atom_id res chain seq x y z
N MET A 1 -13.67 -4.09 13.16
CA MET A 1 -12.83 -2.91 13.45
C MET A 1 -12.13 -3.17 14.77
N ARG A 2 -10.78 -3.12 14.83
CA ARG A 2 -10.04 -3.31 16.08
C ARG A 2 -9.80 -1.94 16.71
N VAL A 3 -10.15 -1.78 17.98
CA VAL A 3 -9.92 -0.55 18.75
C VAL A 3 -8.58 -0.69 19.47
N VAL A 4 -7.73 0.32 19.35
CA VAL A 4 -6.46 0.41 20.08
C VAL A 4 -6.55 1.63 20.98
N GLN A 5 -6.34 1.44 22.27
CA GLN A 5 -6.23 2.53 23.23
C GLN A 5 -4.75 2.87 23.42
N THR A 6 -4.44 4.16 23.38
CA THR A 6 -3.09 4.69 23.58
C THR A 6 -3.18 5.83 24.58
N GLU A 7 -2.22 5.92 25.48
CA GLU A 7 -2.09 7.04 26.39
C GLU A 7 -1.22 8.12 25.75
N LEU A 8 -1.67 9.38 25.82
CA LEU A 8 -0.94 10.55 25.34
C LEU A 8 -0.83 11.52 26.51
N THR A 9 0.31 12.21 26.60
CA THR A 9 0.45 13.33 27.52
C THR A 9 -0.39 14.52 27.03
N GLU A 10 -0.79 15.41 27.93
CA GLU A 10 -1.59 16.61 27.56
C GLU A 10 -0.90 17.46 26.49
N THR A 11 0.43 17.55 26.55
CA THR A 11 1.24 18.33 25.61
C THR A 11 1.23 17.72 24.20
N GLU A 12 1.35 16.39 24.09
CA GLU A 12 1.27 15.68 22.81
C GLU A 12 -0.14 15.77 22.21
N HIS A 13 -1.17 15.70 23.05
CA HIS A 13 -2.55 15.88 22.61
C HIS A 13 -2.78 17.30 22.06
N ALA A 14 -2.31 18.33 22.75
CA ALA A 14 -2.41 19.72 22.28
C ALA A 14 -1.68 19.95 20.95
N LEU A 15 -0.50 19.34 20.78
CA LEU A 15 0.24 19.38 19.53
C LEU A 15 -0.55 18.70 18.39
N LEU A 16 -1.14 17.54 18.67
CA LEU A 16 -1.95 16.79 17.71
C LEU A 16 -3.20 17.58 17.29
N GLU A 17 -3.89 18.21 18.25
CA GLU A 17 -5.04 19.08 17.94
C GLU A 17 -4.64 20.26 17.05
N ALA A 18 -3.54 20.93 17.37
CA ALA A 18 -3.05 22.06 16.57
C ALA A 18 -2.71 21.62 15.13
N TYR A 19 -2.06 20.47 14.99
CA TYR A 19 -1.74 19.87 13.68
C TYR A 19 -2.99 19.54 12.86
N VAL A 20 -4.00 18.94 13.51
CA VAL A 20 -5.26 18.55 12.88
C VAL A 20 -6.07 19.78 12.45
N ARG A 21 -6.12 20.82 13.29
CA ARG A 21 -6.76 22.10 12.97
C ARG A 21 -6.11 22.78 11.77
N ALA A 22 -4.77 22.81 11.72
CA ALA A 22 -4.03 23.40 10.61
C ALA A 22 -4.31 22.69 9.28
N ARG A 23 -4.50 21.36 9.31
CA ARG A 23 -4.77 20.53 8.12
C ARG A 23 -6.25 20.33 7.80
N LYS A 24 -7.17 20.88 8.60
CA LYS A 24 -8.63 20.67 8.46
C LYS A 24 -9.00 19.18 8.34
N THR A 25 -8.32 18.32 9.08
CA THR A 25 -8.56 16.86 9.10
C THR A 25 -9.15 16.45 10.44
N THR A 26 -9.38 15.15 10.67
CA THR A 26 -9.72 14.61 11.98
C THR A 26 -8.50 13.98 12.65
N ILE A 27 -8.48 13.89 13.98
CA ILE A 27 -7.41 13.20 14.73
C ILE A 27 -7.25 11.76 14.23
N LYS A 28 -8.36 11.07 13.98
CA LYS A 28 -8.36 9.69 13.50
C LYS A 28 -7.70 9.55 12.13
N ASP A 29 -7.94 10.50 11.22
CA ASP A 29 -7.37 10.46 9.88
C ASP A 29 -5.88 10.82 9.91
N ALA A 30 -5.50 11.84 10.69
CA ALA A 30 -4.10 12.22 10.88
C ALA A 30 -3.27 11.06 11.47
N VAL A 31 -3.79 10.39 12.50
CA VAL A 31 -3.13 9.23 13.11
C VAL A 31 -3.07 8.05 12.13
N ARG A 32 -4.14 7.80 11.37
CA ARG A 32 -4.15 6.76 10.33
C ARG A 32 -3.09 6.99 9.26
N GLU A 33 -2.95 8.23 8.79
CA GLU A 33 -1.92 8.59 7.81
C GLU A 33 -0.51 8.45 8.40
N ALA A 34 -0.30 8.92 9.62
CA ALA A 34 0.99 8.80 10.31
C ALA A 34 1.40 7.34 10.46
N ILE A 35 0.49 6.49 10.95
CA ILE A 35 0.72 5.04 11.07
C ILE A 35 1.01 4.43 9.69
N ARG A 36 0.24 4.79 8.65
CA ARG A 36 0.50 4.29 7.29
C ARG A 36 1.91 4.64 6.82
N LYS A 37 2.35 5.89 7.00
CA LYS A 37 3.70 6.32 6.61
C LYS A 37 4.81 5.62 7.40
N LEU A 38 4.56 5.30 8.68
CA LEU A 38 5.52 4.59 9.52
C LEU A 38 5.57 3.09 9.24
N THR A 39 4.43 2.48 8.92
CA THR A 39 4.29 1.01 8.81
C THR A 39 4.49 0.52 7.39
N VAL A 40 4.04 1.30 6.40
CA VAL A 40 4.26 1.00 5.00
C VAL A 40 5.66 1.49 4.66
N ARG A 41 6.58 0.54 4.46
CA ARG A 41 7.87 0.87 3.85
C ARG A 41 7.59 1.45 2.46
N ASP A 42 8.16 2.60 2.16
CA ASP A 42 8.11 3.23 0.83
C ASP A 42 8.99 2.49 -0.19
N GLU A 43 9.56 1.36 0.22
CA GLU A 43 10.36 0.48 -0.60
C GLU A 43 9.46 -0.57 -1.25
N VAL A 44 9.35 -0.45 -2.57
CA VAL A 44 8.84 -1.51 -3.42
C VAL A 44 9.83 -2.67 -3.35
N ASP A 45 9.36 -3.87 -3.02
CA ASP A 45 10.22 -5.06 -3.02
C ASP A 45 10.77 -5.29 -4.44
N PRO A 46 12.10 -5.16 -4.67
CA PRO A 46 12.71 -5.34 -5.99
C PRO A 46 12.64 -6.79 -6.48
N ASP A 47 12.30 -7.72 -5.60
CA ASP A 47 12.14 -9.13 -5.87
C ASP A 47 10.66 -9.53 -6.07
N ASP A 48 9.73 -8.58 -5.95
CA ASP A 48 8.32 -8.84 -6.18
C ASP A 48 8.10 -9.35 -7.61
N PRO A 49 7.51 -10.55 -7.77
CA PRO A 49 7.20 -11.12 -9.07
C PRO A 49 6.41 -10.18 -9.98
N ILE A 50 5.58 -9.28 -9.44
CA ILE A 50 4.83 -8.28 -10.23
C ILE A 50 5.77 -7.39 -11.04
N PHE A 51 6.95 -7.03 -10.51
CA PHE A 51 7.92 -6.17 -11.23
C PHE A 51 8.93 -6.96 -12.05
N ARG A 52 9.12 -8.26 -11.79
CA ARG A 52 10.04 -9.14 -12.53
C ARG A 52 9.40 -9.91 -13.67
N ILE A 53 8.10 -10.21 -13.60
CA ILE A 53 7.40 -11.05 -14.59
C ILE A 53 7.18 -10.31 -15.92
N PHE A 54 7.18 -8.98 -15.92
CA PHE A 54 7.01 -8.20 -17.14
C PHE A 54 8.34 -7.75 -17.75
N PRO A 55 8.68 -8.17 -18.98
CA PRO A 55 9.12 -7.18 -19.94
C PRO A 55 7.85 -6.40 -20.34
N LEU A 56 7.70 -5.15 -19.92
CA LEU A 56 6.71 -4.21 -20.49
C LEU A 56 7.12 -3.81 -21.92
N VAL A 57 7.41 -4.81 -22.76
CA VAL A 57 7.92 -4.79 -24.14
C VAL A 57 9.29 -4.14 -24.36
N LYS A 58 10.35 -4.98 -24.42
CA LYS A 58 11.54 -4.67 -25.27
C LYS A 58 11.36 -5.11 -26.73
N GLY A 59 10.23 -5.76 -27.08
CA GLY A 59 9.92 -6.20 -28.42
C GLY A 59 8.52 -5.78 -28.85
N LYS A 60 8.43 -4.99 -29.92
CA LYS A 60 7.17 -4.68 -30.61
C LYS A 60 6.55 -5.99 -31.12
N GLY A 61 5.57 -6.56 -30.40
CA GLY A 61 4.95 -7.80 -30.86
C GLY A 61 3.90 -8.41 -29.94
N LYS A 62 2.74 -7.76 -29.85
CA LYS A 62 1.39 -8.35 -29.64
C LYS A 62 1.31 -9.68 -28.84
N LEU A 63 1.26 -9.59 -27.51
CA LEU A 63 0.49 -10.54 -26.71
C LEU A 63 -0.92 -9.97 -26.54
N ARG A 64 -1.83 -10.33 -27.46
CA ARG A 64 -3.17 -9.74 -27.57
C ARG A 64 -4.14 -10.12 -26.44
N ASN A 65 -3.86 -11.18 -25.68
CA ASN A 65 -4.78 -11.71 -24.65
C ASN A 65 -4.18 -11.67 -23.24
N LEU A 66 -3.36 -10.67 -22.93
CA LEU A 66 -2.82 -10.49 -21.57
C LEU A 66 -3.93 -10.24 -20.55
N SER A 67 -5.01 -9.54 -20.91
CA SER A 67 -6.13 -9.25 -20.01
C SER A 67 -6.93 -10.51 -19.64
N GLU A 68 -7.08 -11.46 -20.56
CA GLU A 68 -7.86 -12.69 -20.35
C GLU A 68 -7.00 -13.82 -19.74
N GLY A 69 -5.71 -13.83 -20.03
CA GLY A 69 -4.76 -14.86 -19.57
C GLY A 69 -3.88 -14.44 -18.41
N HIS A 70 -4.15 -13.29 -17.79
CA HIS A 70 -3.26 -12.67 -16.81
C HIS A 70 -2.94 -13.61 -15.64
N ASP A 71 -3.96 -14.25 -15.07
CA ASP A 71 -3.79 -15.16 -13.93
C ASP A 71 -2.92 -16.38 -14.29
N ARG A 72 -3.05 -16.90 -15.52
CA ARG A 72 -2.22 -18.01 -16.00
C ARG A 72 -0.76 -17.57 -16.15
N HIS A 73 -0.54 -16.36 -16.66
CA HIS A 73 0.80 -15.83 -16.93
C HIS A 73 1.51 -15.33 -15.68
N LEU A 74 0.79 -14.74 -14.71
CA LEU A 74 1.35 -14.27 -13.45
C LEU A 74 1.50 -15.38 -12.42
N TYR A 75 0.49 -16.23 -12.27
CA TYR A 75 0.43 -17.17 -11.15
C TYR A 75 0.72 -18.63 -11.53
N GLY A 76 0.99 -18.90 -12.82
CA GLY A 76 1.38 -20.20 -13.34
C GLY A 76 0.39 -21.29 -12.95
N GLY A 77 -0.62 -21.54 -13.79
CA GLY A 77 -1.75 -22.46 -13.56
C GLY A 77 -1.56 -23.47 -12.43
N ARG A 78 -1.89 -23.06 -11.20
CA ARG A 78 -1.83 -23.93 -10.02
C ARG A 78 -2.91 -25.00 -10.19
N ARG A 79 -2.51 -26.19 -10.64
CA ARG A 79 -3.28 -27.41 -10.41
C ARG A 79 -3.29 -27.63 -8.90
N PHE A 80 -4.43 -27.34 -8.27
CA PHE A 80 -4.71 -27.88 -6.94
C PHE A 80 -5.04 -29.38 -7.10
N PRO A 81 -4.49 -30.26 -6.24
CA PRO A 81 -4.88 -31.67 -6.19
C PRO A 81 -6.33 -31.85 -5.70
#